data_AF-A0AA39MC57-F1
#
_entry.id   AF-A0AA39MC57-F1
#
_cell.length_a   1.000
_cell.length_b   1.000
_cell.length_c   1.000
_cell.angle_alpha   90.00
_cell.angle_beta   90.00
_cell.angle_gamma   90.00
#
_symmetry.space_group_name_H-M   'P 1'
#
loop_
_entity.id
_entity.type
_entity.pdbx_description
1 polymer ?
#
loop_
_entity_poly.entity_id
_entity_poly.type
_entity_poly.pdbx_seq_one_letter_code
_entity_poly.pdbx_strand_id
1 'polypeptide(L)'
;MNHVDSAETAKHLTGLWRLAAEKYAKRVHMCSVLIWKFTRYLKTGKLPNSMDELLAMDRRFIRIHKVVLRNVHIEEDRTSIITTEDIIKRLIPFLNAQSLRLSIVSFSMRAEDKNVAMYLELFQQHVTFGCAGLKYLGPQSEDYLAFQAKNNSVLAGLSLSGWPKSDRVEDLVIELLRRPKLVLISLSGGRGQIVTMRTIEVGFKLWHESGKPINMSVDTNVSEEELLSLPVPEDVTVTTKRITHKYGVTLLIRWRKENTPDLIFTFEYSSTGLVVTAARPEFRCYNGTKSISRLDEIATVNTTVACPTKQCFAKRTDVFKLWKRQVIEGFVYGCHNVSYSECGDGENMLPKESPEERKQAAAQGIWAMYCCNTTLCNESLEKAIRNLASSSSTLSPIFIGLLIFFAVYRFSH
;
A
#
# COMPACT_ATOMS: atom_id res chain seq x y z
N MET A 1 -9.87 6.29 4.61
CA MET A 1 -10.04 6.60 6.04
C MET A 1 -9.26 5.55 6.80
N ASN A 2 -8.06 5.90 7.24
CA ASN A 2 -7.12 4.98 7.84
C ASN A 2 -7.71 4.47 9.15
N HIS A 3 -7.38 3.23 9.52
CA HIS A 3 -7.57 2.77 10.90
C HIS A 3 -6.99 3.87 11.78
N VAL A 4 -7.84 4.60 12.50
CA VAL A 4 -7.34 5.61 13.44
C VAL A 4 -6.56 4.78 14.44
N ASP A 5 -5.24 4.90 14.38
CA ASP A 5 -4.36 4.16 15.25
C ASP A 5 -4.81 4.50 16.67
N SER A 6 -5.35 3.52 17.38
CA SER A 6 -5.90 3.75 18.70
C SER A 6 -4.79 4.20 19.65
N ALA A 7 -3.52 3.86 19.35
CA ALA A 7 -2.36 4.41 20.04
C ALA A 7 -2.15 5.89 19.73
N GLU A 8 -2.34 6.32 18.47
CA GLU A 8 -2.29 7.74 18.11
C GLU A 8 -3.45 8.53 18.74
N THR A 9 -4.65 7.96 18.71
CA THR A 9 -5.82 8.56 19.37
C THR A 9 -5.57 8.74 20.87
N ALA A 10 -4.96 7.74 21.52
CA ALA A 10 -4.64 7.81 22.94
C ALA A 10 -3.74 8.99 23.30
N LYS A 11 -2.81 9.40 22.42
CA LYS A 11 -1.93 10.58 22.65
C LYS A 11 -2.71 11.88 22.81
N HIS A 12 -3.88 11.97 22.20
CA HIS A 12 -4.74 13.15 22.23
C HIS A 12 -5.85 13.08 23.29
N LEU A 13 -5.96 11.96 24.01
CA LEU A 13 -6.95 11.76 25.07
C LEU A 13 -6.32 11.97 26.45
N THR A 14 -7.14 12.24 27.46
CA THR A 14 -6.72 12.42 28.85
C THR A 14 -7.47 11.48 29.80
N GLY A 15 -6.92 11.30 31.01
CA GLY A 15 -7.56 10.53 32.09
C GLY A 15 -7.97 9.11 31.69
N LEU A 16 -9.21 8.75 32.02
CA LEU A 16 -9.77 7.41 31.76
C LEU A 16 -9.90 7.08 30.27
N TRP A 17 -10.15 8.08 29.42
CA TRP A 17 -10.29 7.86 27.97
C TRP A 17 -8.97 7.46 27.33
N ARG A 18 -7.85 8.08 27.75
CA ARG A 18 -6.51 7.67 27.34
C ARG A 18 -6.22 6.23 27.74
N LEU A 19 -6.46 5.88 29.01
CA LEU A 19 -6.24 4.52 29.51
C LEU A 19 -7.09 3.49 28.76
N ALA A 20 -8.35 3.81 28.46
CA ALA A 20 -9.24 2.96 27.69
C ALA A 20 -8.73 2.77 26.25
N ALA A 21 -8.31 3.84 25.58
CA ALA A 21 -7.76 3.80 24.22
C ALA A 21 -6.43 3.02 24.18
N GLU A 22 -5.52 3.23 25.14
CA GLU A 22 -4.29 2.45 25.27
C GLU A 22 -4.57 0.97 25.51
N LYS A 23 -5.50 0.67 26.42
CA LYS A 23 -5.92 -0.71 26.70
C LYS A 23 -6.54 -1.37 25.47
N TYR A 24 -7.34 -0.63 24.71
CA TYR A 24 -7.89 -1.10 23.45
C TYR A 24 -6.80 -1.33 22.41
N ALA A 25 -5.89 -0.38 22.18
CA ALA A 25 -4.78 -0.48 21.24
C ALA A 25 -3.88 -1.69 21.54
N LYS A 26 -3.62 -1.96 22.83
CA LYS A 26 -2.82 -3.12 23.27
C LYS A 26 -3.52 -4.46 23.06
N ARG A 27 -4.85 -4.48 23.00
CA ARG A 27 -5.64 -5.72 22.96
C ARG A 27 -6.32 -5.97 21.61
N VAL A 28 -6.43 -4.97 20.75
CA VAL A 28 -7.12 -5.12 19.46
C VAL A 28 -6.34 -6.06 18.55
N HIS A 29 -7.05 -7.02 17.97
CA HIS A 29 -6.55 -8.00 17.03
C HIS A 29 -7.16 -7.76 15.66
N MET A 30 -6.30 -7.48 14.69
CA MET A 30 -6.67 -7.40 13.29
C MET A 30 -6.59 -8.79 12.68
N CYS A 31 -7.74 -9.33 12.32
CA CYS A 31 -7.86 -10.70 11.86
C CYS A 31 -8.15 -10.72 10.35
N SER A 32 -7.43 -11.60 9.66
CA SER A 32 -7.80 -12.09 8.34
C SER A 32 -8.52 -13.43 8.49
N VAL A 33 -9.44 -13.75 7.58
CA VAL A 33 -10.12 -15.05 7.52
C VAL A 33 -9.78 -15.68 6.17
N LEU A 34 -9.35 -16.95 6.16
CA LEU A 34 -8.90 -17.62 4.93
C LEU A 34 -9.67 -18.92 4.70
N ILE A 35 -10.67 -18.88 3.83
CA ILE A 35 -11.49 -20.05 3.49
C ILE A 35 -10.85 -20.78 2.30
N TRP A 36 -10.59 -22.09 2.42
CA TRP A 36 -9.96 -22.94 1.40
C TRP A 36 -10.78 -24.22 1.11
N LYS A 37 -10.45 -24.88 -0.01
CA LYS A 37 -11.23 -25.77 -0.89
C LYS A 37 -11.70 -27.10 -0.29
N PHE A 38 -11.04 -27.62 0.74
CA PHE A 38 -11.36 -28.96 1.30
C PHE A 38 -11.34 -29.00 2.82
N THR A 39 -10.52 -28.14 3.41
CA THR A 39 -10.45 -27.87 4.82
C THR A 39 -10.50 -26.35 4.90
N ARG A 40 -11.61 -25.85 5.40
CA ARG A 40 -11.83 -24.41 5.53
C ARG A 40 -11.04 -23.97 6.74
N TYR A 41 -10.21 -22.95 6.57
CA TYR A 41 -9.27 -22.54 7.60
C TYR A 41 -9.60 -21.14 8.12
N LEU A 42 -8.97 -20.79 9.22
CA LEU A 42 -9.02 -19.45 9.76
C LEU A 42 -7.58 -19.07 10.09
N LYS A 43 -7.02 -18.10 9.36
CA LYS A 43 -5.68 -17.57 9.61
C LYS A 43 -5.76 -16.09 9.95
N THR A 44 -5.62 -15.77 11.21
CA THR A 44 -5.74 -14.40 11.74
C THR A 44 -4.39 -13.74 12.07
N GLY A 45 -3.27 -14.27 11.56
CA GLY A 45 -1.93 -13.77 11.93
C GLY A 45 -1.36 -14.54 13.11
N LYS A 46 -1.06 -13.88 14.24
CA LYS A 46 -0.42 -14.52 15.41
C LYS A 46 -1.38 -15.32 16.30
N LEU A 47 -2.66 -14.97 16.32
CA LEU A 47 -3.76 -15.57 17.10
C LEU A 47 -5.08 -15.08 16.49
N PRO A 48 -6.20 -15.80 16.61
CA PRO A 48 -6.42 -17.20 17.02
C PRO A 48 -6.01 -18.28 15.98
N ASN A 49 -5.77 -19.51 16.42
CA ASN A 49 -5.41 -20.66 15.58
C ASN A 49 -6.61 -21.53 15.15
N SER A 50 -7.78 -21.30 15.75
CA SER A 50 -9.01 -22.02 15.41
C SER A 50 -10.23 -21.11 15.41
N MET A 51 -11.31 -21.57 14.78
CA MET A 51 -12.58 -20.84 14.82
C MET A 51 -13.17 -20.77 16.23
N ASP A 52 -13.04 -21.82 17.04
CA ASP A 52 -13.52 -21.80 18.42
C ASP A 52 -12.76 -20.77 19.26
N GLU A 53 -11.43 -20.68 19.10
CA GLU A 53 -10.63 -19.63 19.73
C GLU A 53 -11.07 -18.24 19.27
N LEU A 54 -11.31 -18.03 17.96
CA LEU A 54 -11.81 -16.75 17.45
C LEU A 54 -13.14 -16.35 18.07
N LEU A 55 -14.07 -17.30 18.17
CA LEU A 55 -15.40 -17.04 18.69
C LEU A 55 -15.41 -16.89 20.22
N ALA A 56 -14.44 -17.48 20.92
CA ALA A 56 -14.25 -17.35 22.36
C ALA A 56 -13.54 -16.05 22.77
N MET A 57 -12.80 -15.41 21.86
CA MET A 57 -12.16 -14.13 22.12
C MET A 57 -13.19 -13.00 22.36
N ASP A 58 -12.80 -12.01 23.15
CA ASP A 58 -13.65 -10.84 23.44
C ASP A 58 -13.83 -10.00 22.17
N ARG A 59 -15.04 -10.08 21.60
CA ARG A 59 -15.47 -9.43 20.37
C ARG A 59 -15.16 -7.93 20.32
N ARG A 60 -15.10 -7.25 21.47
CA ARG A 60 -14.76 -5.82 21.52
C ARG A 60 -13.37 -5.55 20.94
N PHE A 61 -12.46 -6.52 21.03
CA PHE A 61 -11.07 -6.38 20.60
C PHE A 61 -10.76 -7.15 19.32
N ILE A 62 -11.74 -7.65 18.57
CA ILE A 62 -11.49 -8.37 17.31
C ILE A 62 -12.01 -7.53 16.16
N ARG A 63 -11.19 -7.34 15.13
CA ARG A 63 -11.60 -6.63 13.92
C ARG A 63 -11.24 -7.45 12.69
N ILE A 64 -12.27 -7.82 11.93
CA ILE A 64 -12.05 -8.49 10.65
C ILE A 64 -11.79 -7.41 9.61
N HIS A 65 -10.58 -7.42 9.07
CA HIS A 65 -10.18 -6.49 8.01
C HIS A 65 -10.10 -7.16 6.64
N LYS A 66 -10.03 -8.50 6.60
CA LYS A 66 -9.89 -9.24 5.34
C LYS A 66 -10.50 -10.63 5.43
N VAL A 67 -11.25 -11.02 4.40
CA VAL A 67 -11.71 -12.38 4.15
C VAL A 67 -11.18 -12.79 2.78
N VAL A 68 -10.52 -13.93 2.71
CA VAL A 68 -9.87 -14.43 1.51
C VAL A 68 -10.38 -15.83 1.23
N LEU A 69 -10.88 -16.05 0.03
CA LEU A 69 -11.23 -17.35 -0.50
C LEU A 69 -10.18 -17.73 -1.53
N ARG A 70 -9.43 -18.82 -1.31
CA ARG A 70 -8.34 -19.26 -2.19
C ARG A 70 -8.47 -20.74 -2.51
N ASN A 71 -7.73 -21.19 -3.52
CA ASN A 71 -7.64 -22.60 -3.92
C ASN A 71 -6.29 -23.27 -3.64
N VAL A 72 -5.30 -22.54 -3.14
CA VAL A 72 -3.93 -23.05 -2.93
C VAL A 72 -3.79 -23.56 -1.50
N HIS A 73 -3.30 -24.81 -1.35
CA HIS A 73 -2.89 -25.35 -0.06
C HIS A 73 -1.75 -24.52 0.49
N ILE A 74 -1.92 -23.97 1.68
CA ILE A 74 -0.80 -23.45 2.44
C ILE A 74 -0.45 -24.56 3.43
N GLU A 75 0.72 -25.17 3.26
CA GLU A 75 1.32 -26.09 4.22
C GLU A 75 1.63 -25.29 5.49
N GLU A 76 0.66 -25.17 6.40
CA GLU A 76 0.84 -24.54 7.69
C GLU A 76 0.25 -25.42 8.79
N ASP A 77 1.09 -25.80 9.76
CA ASP A 77 0.87 -26.78 10.83
C ASP A 77 -0.24 -26.42 11.85
N ARG A 78 -0.99 -25.33 11.65
CA ARG A 78 -1.90 -24.79 12.68
C ARG A 78 -3.24 -24.36 12.11
N THR A 79 -4.00 -25.32 11.64
CA THR A 79 -5.22 -25.01 10.92
C THR A 79 -6.38 -25.92 11.31
N SER A 80 -7.49 -25.34 11.79
CA SER A 80 -8.71 -26.07 12.17
C SER A 80 -9.65 -26.26 10.99
N ILE A 81 -10.23 -27.45 10.82
CA ILE A 81 -11.26 -27.73 9.81
C ILE A 81 -12.60 -27.13 10.24
N ILE A 82 -13.24 -26.31 9.40
CA ILE A 82 -14.62 -25.83 9.64
C ILE A 82 -15.59 -26.38 8.59
N THR A 83 -16.87 -26.60 8.96
CA THR A 83 -17.92 -27.10 8.06
C THR A 83 -18.65 -25.96 7.32
N THR A 84 -19.59 -26.29 6.42
CA THR A 84 -20.37 -25.27 5.68
C THR A 84 -21.32 -24.61 6.66
N GLU A 85 -21.91 -25.46 7.51
CA GLU A 85 -22.79 -25.06 8.59
C GLU A 85 -22.07 -24.14 9.59
N ASP A 86 -20.82 -24.42 9.93
CA ASP A 86 -20.01 -23.52 10.75
C ASP A 86 -19.85 -22.14 10.10
N ILE A 87 -19.58 -22.11 8.79
CA ILE A 87 -19.46 -20.83 8.06
C ILE A 87 -20.78 -20.05 8.16
N ILE A 88 -21.90 -20.72 7.85
CA ILE A 88 -23.23 -20.10 7.78
C ILE A 88 -23.69 -19.67 9.17
N LYS A 89 -23.69 -20.59 10.14
CA LYS A 89 -24.31 -20.40 11.45
C LYS A 89 -23.42 -19.65 12.44
N ARG A 90 -22.10 -19.67 12.26
CA ARG A 90 -21.16 -19.14 13.26
C ARG A 90 -20.28 -18.04 12.68
N LEU A 91 -19.57 -18.31 11.59
CA LEU A 91 -18.60 -17.37 11.03
C LEU A 91 -19.28 -16.14 10.44
N ILE A 92 -20.32 -16.28 9.62
CA ILE A 92 -20.98 -15.14 8.96
C ILE A 92 -21.60 -14.15 9.95
N PRO A 93 -22.38 -14.59 10.96
CA PRO A 93 -22.88 -13.68 11.98
C PRO A 93 -21.73 -12.93 12.67
N PHE A 94 -20.62 -13.62 12.92
CA PHE A 94 -19.42 -13.01 13.49
C PHE A 94 -18.78 -11.98 12.54
N LEU A 95 -18.63 -12.32 11.25
CA LEU A 95 -18.12 -11.41 10.22
C LEU A 95 -18.99 -10.16 10.13
N ASN A 96 -20.31 -10.28 10.12
CA ASN A 96 -21.23 -9.15 10.09
C ASN A 96 -21.07 -8.21 11.28
N ALA A 97 -20.87 -8.78 12.47
CA ALA A 97 -20.71 -8.00 13.68
C ALA A 97 -19.32 -7.34 13.80
N GLN A 98 -18.27 -7.95 13.23
CA GLN A 98 -16.87 -7.58 13.47
C GLN A 98 -16.12 -7.03 12.24
N SER A 99 -16.75 -7.01 11.06
CA SER A 99 -16.13 -6.48 9.84
C SER A 99 -16.03 -4.97 9.90
N LEU A 100 -14.83 -4.47 9.59
CA LEU A 100 -14.61 -3.04 9.46
C LEU A 100 -15.32 -2.48 8.23
N ARG A 101 -15.64 -1.17 8.25
CA ARG A 101 -16.22 -0.49 7.08
C ARG A 101 -15.38 -0.64 5.81
N LEU A 102 -14.06 -0.82 5.93
CA LEU A 102 -13.12 -1.03 4.81
C LEU A 102 -12.58 -2.46 4.79
N SER A 103 -13.29 -3.41 5.39
CA SER A 103 -12.93 -4.82 5.29
C SER A 103 -12.94 -5.27 3.84
N ILE A 104 -12.00 -6.14 3.49
CA ILE A 104 -11.82 -6.63 2.13
C ILE A 104 -12.35 -8.06 2.04
N VAL A 105 -13.18 -8.38 1.06
CA VAL A 105 -13.39 -9.77 0.62
C VAL A 105 -12.61 -10.01 -0.65
N SER A 106 -11.92 -11.15 -0.78
CA SER A 106 -11.12 -11.48 -1.96
C SER A 106 -11.36 -12.92 -2.40
N PHE A 107 -11.87 -13.09 -3.61
CA PHE A 107 -12.12 -14.37 -4.27
C PHE A 107 -10.99 -14.66 -5.25
N SER A 108 -10.08 -15.55 -4.85
CA SER A 108 -8.92 -16.01 -5.60
C SER A 108 -9.02 -17.53 -5.88
N MET A 109 -10.24 -18.01 -6.10
CA MET A 109 -10.54 -19.41 -6.43
C MET A 109 -10.32 -19.68 -7.93
N ARG A 110 -10.36 -20.95 -8.35
CA ARG A 110 -10.41 -21.36 -9.77
C ARG A 110 -11.88 -21.56 -10.16
N ALA A 111 -12.23 -21.29 -11.42
CA ALA A 111 -13.60 -21.38 -11.92
C ALA A 111 -14.19 -22.81 -11.81
N GLU A 112 -13.35 -23.84 -11.90
CA GLU A 112 -13.74 -25.26 -11.78
C GLU A 112 -14.18 -25.68 -10.37
N ASP A 113 -14.10 -24.79 -9.39
CA ASP A 113 -14.39 -25.11 -8.01
C ASP A 113 -15.89 -25.04 -7.74
N LYS A 114 -16.49 -26.21 -7.51
CA LYS A 114 -17.94 -26.39 -7.27
C LYS A 114 -18.48 -25.53 -6.13
N ASN A 115 -17.63 -25.11 -5.19
CA ASN A 115 -18.05 -24.31 -4.04
C ASN A 115 -18.08 -22.80 -4.31
N VAL A 116 -17.57 -22.32 -5.45
CA VAL A 116 -17.51 -20.88 -5.77
C VAL A 116 -18.89 -20.25 -5.77
N ALA A 117 -19.83 -20.86 -6.49
CA ALA A 117 -21.19 -20.34 -6.61
C ALA A 117 -21.85 -20.21 -5.23
N MET A 118 -21.72 -21.26 -4.42
CA MET A 118 -22.20 -21.27 -3.04
C MET A 118 -21.57 -20.13 -2.21
N TYR A 119 -20.26 -19.89 -2.29
CA TYR A 119 -19.64 -18.79 -1.53
C TYR A 119 -20.05 -17.42 -2.04
N LEU A 120 -20.16 -17.22 -3.35
CA LEU A 120 -20.64 -15.96 -3.92
C LEU A 120 -22.05 -15.65 -3.42
N GLU A 121 -22.97 -16.60 -3.54
CA GLU A 121 -24.35 -16.49 -3.03
C GLU A 121 -24.38 -16.20 -1.53
N LEU A 122 -23.56 -16.94 -0.75
CA LEU A 122 -23.52 -16.80 0.69
C LEU A 122 -23.02 -15.41 1.13
N PHE A 123 -21.95 -14.91 0.52
CA PHE A 123 -21.44 -13.57 0.82
C PHE A 123 -22.32 -12.46 0.23
N GLN A 124 -23.11 -12.76 -0.81
CA GLN A 124 -24.09 -11.84 -1.36
C GLN A 124 -25.22 -11.56 -0.37
N GLN A 125 -25.76 -12.60 0.27
CA GLN A 125 -26.92 -12.48 1.14
C GLN A 125 -26.59 -11.88 2.51
N HIS A 126 -25.38 -12.12 3.00
CA HIS A 126 -25.13 -11.90 4.41
C HIS A 126 -24.13 -10.81 4.74
N VAL A 127 -23.18 -10.46 3.87
CA VAL A 127 -22.05 -9.60 4.28
C VAL A 127 -21.77 -8.47 3.29
N THR A 128 -21.74 -7.23 3.78
CA THR A 128 -21.27 -6.06 3.02
C THR A 128 -19.83 -5.73 3.39
N PHE A 129 -18.92 -5.90 2.43
CA PHE A 129 -17.53 -5.49 2.57
C PHE A 129 -17.31 -4.11 1.95
N GLY A 130 -16.42 -3.32 2.55
CA GLY A 130 -15.97 -2.05 1.99
C GLY A 130 -15.11 -2.22 0.75
N CYS A 131 -14.44 -3.36 0.58
CA CYS A 131 -13.68 -3.64 -0.62
C CYS A 131 -13.94 -5.08 -1.11
N ALA A 132 -13.97 -5.27 -2.42
CA ALA A 132 -14.10 -6.59 -3.03
C ALA A 132 -13.01 -6.83 -4.06
N GLY A 133 -12.32 -7.97 -3.97
CA GLY A 133 -11.43 -8.52 -4.98
C GLY A 133 -12.08 -9.73 -5.63
N LEU A 134 -12.43 -9.66 -6.90
CA LEU A 134 -13.20 -10.67 -7.62
C LEU A 134 -12.42 -11.16 -8.83
N LYS A 135 -12.10 -12.45 -8.82
CA LYS A 135 -11.73 -13.15 -10.05
C LYS A 135 -12.99 -13.50 -10.83
N TYR A 136 -12.91 -13.47 -12.17
CA TYR A 136 -13.98 -14.00 -12.99
C TYR A 136 -14.01 -15.52 -12.90
N LEU A 137 -15.15 -16.06 -12.48
CA LEU A 137 -15.38 -17.48 -12.26
C LEU A 137 -16.59 -17.98 -13.07
N GLY A 138 -17.09 -17.16 -14.00
CA GLY A 138 -18.30 -17.43 -14.79
C GLY A 138 -19.42 -16.43 -14.51
N PRO A 139 -20.64 -16.67 -15.02
CA PRO A 139 -21.80 -15.79 -14.87
C PRO A 139 -22.13 -15.45 -13.41
N GLN A 140 -21.86 -16.34 -12.46
CA GLN A 140 -22.11 -16.09 -11.03
C GLN A 140 -21.26 -14.94 -10.48
N SER A 141 -20.04 -14.73 -11.02
CA SER A 141 -19.24 -13.56 -10.66
C SER A 141 -19.90 -12.26 -11.13
N GLU A 142 -20.47 -12.24 -12.34
CA GLU A 142 -21.21 -11.09 -12.89
C GLU A 142 -22.44 -10.78 -12.05
N ASP A 143 -23.21 -11.80 -11.68
CA ASP A 143 -24.42 -11.63 -10.86
C ASP A 143 -24.07 -11.12 -9.45
N TYR A 144 -22.97 -11.63 -8.87
CA TYR A 144 -22.45 -11.10 -7.62
C TYR A 144 -22.02 -9.64 -7.76
N LEU A 145 -21.28 -9.29 -8.82
CA LEU A 145 -20.84 -7.91 -9.07
C LEU A 145 -22.04 -6.97 -9.26
N ALA A 146 -23.03 -7.38 -10.03
CA ALA A 146 -24.29 -6.64 -10.21
C ALA A 146 -25.03 -6.45 -8.88
N PHE A 147 -25.08 -7.49 -8.05
CA PHE A 147 -25.65 -7.36 -6.71
C PHE A 147 -24.89 -6.34 -5.86
N GLN A 148 -23.55 -6.37 -5.85
CA GLN A 148 -22.75 -5.38 -5.12
C GLN A 148 -22.98 -3.97 -5.68
N ALA A 149 -23.06 -3.84 -7.01
CA ALA A 149 -23.34 -2.60 -7.74
C ALA A 149 -24.75 -2.05 -7.52
N LYS A 150 -25.70 -2.86 -7.08
CA LYS A 150 -27.05 -2.43 -6.71
C LYS A 150 -27.19 -2.20 -5.20
N ASN A 151 -26.73 -3.13 -4.38
CA ASN A 151 -27.13 -3.21 -2.96
C ASN A 151 -26.03 -2.79 -1.97
N ASN A 152 -24.74 -2.85 -2.34
CA ASN A 152 -23.67 -2.55 -1.39
C ASN A 152 -23.29 -1.05 -1.38
N SER A 153 -24.05 -0.24 -0.64
CA SER A 153 -23.83 1.21 -0.53
C SER A 153 -22.53 1.60 0.19
N VAL A 154 -21.75 0.66 0.75
CA VAL A 154 -20.50 0.93 1.47
C VAL A 154 -19.25 0.54 0.68
N LEU A 155 -19.40 -0.05 -0.51
CA LEU A 155 -18.29 -0.43 -1.37
C LEU A 155 -17.44 0.79 -1.77
N ALA A 156 -16.21 0.79 -1.29
CA ALA A 156 -15.19 1.81 -1.48
C ALA A 156 -14.03 1.35 -2.37
N GLY A 157 -13.80 0.04 -2.46
CA GLY A 157 -12.75 -0.55 -3.30
C GLY A 157 -13.24 -1.73 -4.12
N LEU A 158 -12.84 -1.81 -5.38
CA LEU A 158 -13.08 -2.95 -6.25
C LEU A 158 -11.79 -3.39 -6.93
N SER A 159 -11.51 -4.68 -6.97
CA SER A 159 -10.45 -5.25 -7.77
C SER A 159 -11.03 -6.40 -8.59
N LEU A 160 -11.02 -6.30 -9.92
CA LEU A 160 -11.46 -7.33 -10.84
C LEU A 160 -10.22 -7.97 -11.49
N SER A 161 -10.21 -9.31 -11.60
CA SER A 161 -9.13 -10.05 -12.24
C SER A 161 -9.62 -11.12 -13.21
N GLY A 162 -9.06 -11.15 -14.43
CA GLY A 162 -9.36 -12.19 -15.42
C GLY A 162 -10.76 -12.18 -16.03
N TRP A 163 -11.46 -11.04 -15.99
CA TRP A 163 -12.80 -10.91 -16.57
C TRP A 163 -12.77 -10.75 -18.10
N PRO A 164 -13.81 -11.23 -18.81
CA PRO A 164 -13.92 -11.06 -20.24
C PRO A 164 -14.24 -9.61 -20.60
N LYS A 165 -13.87 -9.20 -21.81
CA LYS A 165 -14.37 -7.97 -22.41
C LYS A 165 -15.83 -8.19 -22.82
N SER A 166 -16.76 -7.51 -22.15
CA SER A 166 -18.17 -7.51 -22.52
C SER A 166 -18.81 -6.18 -22.10
N ASP A 167 -19.79 -5.73 -22.89
CA ASP A 167 -20.51 -4.48 -22.62
C ASP A 167 -21.20 -4.52 -21.26
N ARG A 168 -21.74 -5.69 -20.87
CA ARG A 168 -22.36 -5.90 -19.55
C ARG A 168 -21.39 -5.63 -18.40
N VAL A 169 -20.17 -6.17 -18.46
CA VAL A 169 -19.17 -5.98 -17.40
C VAL A 169 -18.71 -4.52 -17.36
N GLU A 170 -18.52 -3.90 -18.53
CA GLU A 170 -18.18 -2.48 -18.61
C GLU A 170 -19.29 -1.59 -18.02
N ASP A 171 -20.56 -1.85 -18.34
CA ASP A 171 -21.70 -1.12 -17.78
C ASP A 171 -21.76 -1.22 -16.25
N LEU A 172 -21.49 -2.41 -15.68
CA LEU A 172 -21.41 -2.61 -14.23
C LEU A 172 -20.24 -1.83 -13.60
N VAL A 173 -19.09 -1.81 -14.26
CA VAL A 173 -17.92 -1.02 -13.81
C VAL A 173 -18.24 0.48 -13.83
N ILE A 174 -18.87 0.95 -14.89
CA ILE A 174 -19.31 2.35 -15.03
C ILE A 174 -20.35 2.72 -13.96
N GLU A 175 -21.33 1.85 -13.70
CA GLU A 175 -22.31 2.04 -12.63
C GLU A 175 -21.62 2.17 -11.27
N LEU A 176 -20.65 1.31 -10.99
CA LEU A 176 -19.86 1.34 -9.76
C LEU A 176 -19.01 2.62 -9.64
N LEU A 177 -18.36 3.08 -10.72
CA LEU A 177 -17.57 4.31 -10.74
C LEU A 177 -18.38 5.54 -10.32
N ARG A 178 -19.63 5.62 -10.77
CA ARG A 178 -20.56 6.73 -10.44
C ARG A 178 -20.93 6.77 -8.95
N ARG A 179 -20.64 5.73 -8.17
CA ARG A 179 -20.99 5.70 -6.75
C ARG A 179 -20.10 6.66 -5.94
N PRO A 180 -20.67 7.50 -5.06
CA PRO A 180 -19.89 8.47 -4.28
C PRO A 180 -18.77 7.87 -3.43
N LYS A 181 -18.96 6.64 -2.91
CA LYS A 181 -18.00 6.01 -1.98
C LYS A 181 -16.87 5.23 -2.65
N LEU A 182 -16.98 4.87 -3.94
CA LEU A 182 -15.96 4.05 -4.63
C LEU A 182 -14.71 4.88 -4.95
N VAL A 183 -13.63 4.72 -4.19
CA VAL A 183 -12.39 5.50 -4.36
C VAL A 183 -11.28 4.71 -5.07
N LEU A 184 -11.40 3.38 -5.09
CA LEU A 184 -10.40 2.49 -5.66
C LEU A 184 -11.07 1.49 -6.59
N ILE A 185 -10.57 1.40 -7.81
CA ILE A 185 -10.87 0.33 -8.75
C ILE A 185 -9.56 -0.23 -9.30
N SER A 186 -9.46 -1.54 -9.47
CA SER A 186 -8.28 -2.20 -10.02
C SER A 186 -8.77 -3.29 -10.95
N LEU A 187 -8.62 -3.08 -12.24
CA LEU A 187 -9.05 -3.97 -13.31
C LEU A 187 -7.80 -4.65 -13.87
N SER A 188 -7.29 -5.63 -13.13
CA SER A 188 -6.13 -6.41 -13.56
C SER A 188 -6.56 -7.40 -14.65
N GLY A 189 -5.99 -7.24 -15.85
CA GLY A 189 -6.28 -8.10 -16.98
C GLY A 189 -5.54 -9.43 -16.84
N GLY A 190 -6.27 -10.51 -17.09
CA GLY A 190 -5.68 -11.62 -17.83
C GLY A 190 -5.73 -11.28 -19.31
N ARG A 191 -5.90 -12.29 -20.18
CA ARG A 191 -6.08 -12.10 -21.64
C ARG A 191 -7.31 -11.28 -22.07
N GLY A 192 -8.09 -10.73 -21.13
CA GLY A 192 -9.27 -9.90 -21.39
C GLY A 192 -9.11 -8.52 -20.76
N GLN A 193 -9.19 -7.48 -21.58
CA GLN A 193 -9.14 -6.08 -21.17
C GLN A 193 -10.56 -5.55 -21.01
N ILE A 194 -10.94 -5.27 -19.77
CA ILE A 194 -12.27 -4.75 -19.43
C ILE A 194 -12.37 -3.26 -19.75
N VAL A 195 -11.25 -2.55 -19.74
CA VAL A 195 -11.22 -1.09 -19.80
C VAL A 195 -11.11 -0.62 -21.22
N THR A 196 -12.16 0.08 -21.66
CA THR A 196 -12.20 0.81 -22.93
C THR A 196 -12.09 2.32 -22.68
N MET A 197 -12.00 3.11 -23.76
CA MET A 197 -12.09 4.56 -23.66
C MET A 197 -13.34 5.04 -22.92
N ARG A 198 -14.48 4.35 -23.09
CA ARG A 198 -15.74 4.73 -22.45
C ARG A 198 -15.63 4.70 -20.91
N THR A 199 -14.98 3.67 -20.37
CA THR A 199 -14.71 3.58 -18.92
C THR A 199 -13.78 4.71 -18.45
N ILE A 200 -12.75 5.03 -19.26
CA ILE A 200 -11.77 6.07 -18.95
C ILE A 200 -12.41 7.46 -18.98
N GLU A 201 -13.22 7.78 -19.99
CA GLU A 201 -13.98 9.02 -20.12
C GLU A 201 -14.90 9.24 -18.93
N VAL A 202 -15.61 8.20 -18.50
CA VAL A 202 -16.45 8.25 -17.30
C VAL A 202 -15.61 8.55 -16.05
N GLY A 203 -14.48 7.85 -15.88
CA GLY A 203 -13.57 8.09 -14.76
C GLY A 203 -13.01 9.52 -14.75
N PHE A 204 -12.60 10.01 -15.91
CA PHE A 204 -12.10 11.38 -16.10
C PHE A 204 -13.17 12.42 -15.76
N LYS A 205 -14.38 12.27 -16.31
CA LYS A 205 -15.52 13.14 -16.05
C LYS A 205 -15.86 13.18 -14.55
N LEU A 206 -15.95 12.03 -13.91
CA LEU A 206 -16.24 11.94 -12.48
C LEU A 206 -15.17 12.61 -11.62
N TRP A 207 -13.89 12.42 -11.95
CA TRP A 207 -12.80 13.12 -11.28
C TRP A 207 -12.92 14.64 -11.45
N HIS A 208 -13.16 15.12 -12.67
CA HIS A 208 -13.27 16.55 -12.98
C HIS A 208 -14.45 17.23 -12.27
N GLU A 209 -15.61 16.58 -12.26
CA GLU A 209 -16.84 17.12 -11.67
C GLU A 209 -16.84 17.08 -10.14
N SER A 210 -16.30 16.01 -9.54
CA SER A 210 -16.42 15.78 -8.09
C SER A 210 -15.14 16.03 -7.29
N GLY A 211 -13.99 16.20 -7.96
CA GLY A 211 -12.68 16.27 -7.31
C GLY A 211 -12.31 15.01 -6.52
N LYS A 212 -13.06 13.92 -6.73
CA LYS A 212 -12.91 12.67 -6.00
C LYS A 212 -11.68 11.92 -6.50
N PRO A 213 -10.81 11.41 -5.62
CA PRO A 213 -9.73 10.55 -6.04
C PRO A 213 -10.32 9.23 -6.56
N ILE A 214 -10.05 8.94 -7.83
CA ILE A 214 -10.32 7.67 -8.50
C ILE A 214 -8.98 7.03 -8.88
N ASN A 215 -8.62 5.94 -8.21
CA ASN A 215 -7.46 5.13 -8.60
C ASN A 215 -7.97 3.96 -9.46
N MET A 216 -7.54 3.85 -10.72
CA MET A 216 -7.86 2.77 -11.66
C MET A 216 -6.60 2.05 -12.19
N SER A 217 -6.14 0.97 -11.59
CA SER A 217 -5.08 0.16 -12.23
C SER A 217 -5.69 -0.77 -13.27
N VAL A 218 -5.37 -0.65 -14.57
CA VAL A 218 -6.16 -1.26 -15.66
C VAL A 218 -5.32 -1.79 -16.83
N ASP A 219 -5.49 -3.04 -17.27
CA ASP A 219 -4.93 -3.45 -18.57
C ASP A 219 -5.87 -3.01 -19.70
N THR A 220 -5.35 -2.30 -20.71
CA THR A 220 -6.16 -1.71 -21.79
C THR A 220 -5.44 -1.76 -23.15
N ASN A 221 -6.24 -1.75 -24.23
CA ASN A 221 -5.78 -1.56 -25.62
C ASN A 221 -5.84 -0.10 -26.06
N VAL A 222 -6.27 0.80 -25.18
CA VAL A 222 -6.31 2.22 -25.47
C VAL A 222 -4.90 2.73 -25.75
N SER A 223 -4.73 3.41 -26.88
CA SER A 223 -3.45 3.97 -27.27
C SER A 223 -3.10 5.25 -26.48
N GLU A 224 -1.83 5.63 -26.49
CA GLU A 224 -1.38 6.91 -25.94
C GLU A 224 -2.11 8.08 -26.61
N GLU A 225 -2.26 8.03 -27.93
CA GLU A 225 -2.93 9.05 -28.73
C GLU A 225 -4.42 9.15 -28.40
N GLU A 226 -5.10 8.01 -28.19
CA GLU A 226 -6.50 7.98 -27.76
C GLU A 226 -6.66 8.66 -26.39
N LEU A 227 -5.77 8.42 -25.42
CA LEU A 227 -5.83 9.13 -24.13
C LEU A 227 -5.51 10.61 -24.23
N LEU A 228 -4.53 10.99 -25.04
CA LEU A 228 -4.15 12.38 -25.23
C LEU A 228 -5.19 13.17 -26.02
N SER A 229 -6.07 12.50 -26.76
CA SER A 229 -7.20 13.13 -27.48
C SER A 229 -8.43 13.38 -26.61
N LEU A 230 -8.42 12.94 -25.34
CA LEU A 230 -9.50 13.28 -24.40
C LEU A 230 -9.69 14.79 -24.30
N PRO A 231 -10.92 15.31 -24.40
CA PRO A 231 -11.17 16.74 -24.28
C PRO A 231 -10.78 17.22 -22.88
N VAL A 232 -9.85 18.16 -22.84
CA VAL A 232 -9.35 18.74 -21.59
C VAL A 232 -10.13 20.02 -21.30
N PRO A 233 -10.86 20.11 -20.17
CA PRO A 233 -11.51 21.33 -19.75
C PRO A 233 -10.51 22.49 -19.55
N GLU A 234 -10.93 23.74 -19.76
CA GLU A 234 -10.06 24.92 -19.66
C GLU A 234 -9.40 25.09 -18.27
N ASP A 235 -10.05 24.58 -17.21
CA ASP A 235 -9.56 24.59 -15.83
C ASP A 235 -8.61 23.43 -15.50
N VAL A 236 -8.27 22.59 -16.48
CA VAL A 236 -7.41 21.42 -16.33
C VAL A 236 -6.12 21.58 -17.14
N THR A 237 -4.99 21.35 -16.50
CA THR A 237 -3.67 21.28 -17.16
C THR A 237 -3.23 19.83 -17.34
N VAL A 238 -2.67 19.49 -18.49
CA VAL A 238 -2.14 18.15 -18.78
C VAL A 238 -0.63 18.20 -18.91
N THR A 239 0.05 17.25 -18.27
CA THR A 239 1.50 17.09 -18.38
C THR A 239 1.81 15.64 -18.71
N THR A 240 2.77 15.42 -19.60
CA THR A 240 3.25 14.09 -19.98
C THR A 240 4.71 13.93 -19.59
N LYS A 241 5.09 12.77 -19.08
CA LYS A 241 6.47 12.45 -18.70
C LYS A 241 6.77 11.00 -19.02
N ARG A 242 7.75 10.77 -19.88
CA ARG A 242 8.31 9.42 -20.11
C ARG A 242 9.43 9.16 -19.10
N ILE A 243 9.36 8.01 -18.44
CA ILE A 243 10.28 7.56 -17.40
C ILE A 243 10.87 6.23 -17.87
N THR A 244 12.15 6.24 -18.25
CA THR A 244 12.88 5.02 -18.60
C THR A 244 13.46 4.39 -17.34
N HIS A 245 13.18 3.11 -17.10
CA HIS A 245 13.74 2.32 -16.01
C HIS A 245 14.31 1.00 -16.53
N LYS A 246 14.99 0.24 -15.66
CA LYS A 246 15.63 -1.04 -16.00
C LYS A 246 14.69 -2.04 -16.70
N TYR A 247 13.40 -1.97 -16.42
CA TYR A 247 12.40 -2.92 -16.88
C TYR A 247 11.59 -2.44 -18.09
N GLY A 248 11.75 -1.19 -18.54
CA GLY A 248 10.96 -0.66 -19.64
C GLY A 248 10.85 0.86 -19.62
N VAL A 249 9.95 1.36 -20.46
CA VAL A 249 9.53 2.76 -20.44
C VAL A 249 8.17 2.82 -19.75
N THR A 250 7.98 3.86 -18.94
CA THR A 250 6.69 4.20 -18.36
C THR A 250 6.28 5.60 -18.83
N LEU A 251 5.11 5.77 -19.43
CA LEU A 251 4.55 7.09 -19.74
C LEU A 251 3.58 7.50 -18.64
N LEU A 252 3.85 8.64 -18.01
CA LEU A 252 2.98 9.25 -17.01
C LEU A 252 2.25 10.44 -17.66
N ILE A 253 0.93 10.35 -17.75
CA ILE A 253 0.05 11.48 -18.12
C ILE A 253 -0.62 11.98 -16.84
N ARG A 254 -0.54 13.27 -16.56
CA ARG A 254 -1.09 13.87 -15.35
C ARG A 254 -1.98 15.03 -15.70
N TRP A 255 -3.24 14.94 -15.31
CA TRP A 255 -4.22 16.02 -15.33
C TRP A 255 -4.29 16.67 -13.95
N ARG A 256 -4.27 17.99 -13.92
CA ARG A 256 -4.30 18.78 -12.69
C ARG A 256 -5.36 19.87 -12.79
N LYS A 257 -6.16 19.97 -11.73
CA LYS A 257 -7.17 21.01 -11.51
C LYS A 257 -7.00 21.58 -10.12
N GLU A 258 -7.20 22.89 -9.98
CA GLU A 258 -7.01 23.59 -8.72
C GLU A 258 -7.87 22.97 -7.59
N ASN A 259 -7.30 22.85 -6.38
CA ASN A 259 -7.97 22.31 -5.20
C ASN A 259 -8.49 20.86 -5.32
N THR A 260 -8.08 20.13 -6.36
CA THR A 260 -8.42 18.71 -6.55
C THR A 260 -7.16 17.83 -6.54
N PRO A 261 -7.26 16.55 -6.14
CA PRO A 261 -6.19 15.58 -6.34
C PRO A 261 -5.80 15.50 -7.83
N ASP A 262 -4.51 15.36 -8.14
CA ASP A 262 -4.07 15.12 -9.51
C ASP A 262 -4.63 13.77 -9.99
N LEU A 263 -5.11 13.70 -11.23
CA LEU A 263 -5.43 12.46 -11.91
C LEU A 263 -4.21 12.03 -12.72
N ILE A 264 -3.65 10.87 -12.40
CA ILE A 264 -2.42 10.35 -13.03
C ILE A 264 -2.78 9.09 -13.80
N PHE A 265 -2.32 8.96 -15.03
CA PHE A 265 -2.34 7.74 -15.82
C PHE A 265 -0.91 7.32 -16.09
N THR A 266 -0.63 6.02 -16.00
CA THR A 266 0.71 5.46 -16.11
C THR A 266 0.68 4.30 -17.09
N PHE A 267 1.22 4.43 -18.29
CA PHE A 267 1.39 3.31 -19.19
C PHE A 267 2.73 2.66 -18.94
N GLU A 268 2.77 1.35 -18.77
CA GLU A 268 4.02 0.58 -18.75
C GLU A 268 4.16 -0.13 -20.10
N TYR A 269 5.21 0.16 -20.88
CA TYR A 269 5.38 -0.45 -22.21
C TYR A 269 5.97 -1.88 -22.14
N SER A 270 6.48 -2.29 -20.98
CA SER A 270 7.11 -3.61 -20.77
C SER A 270 6.13 -4.77 -20.58
N SER A 271 4.87 -4.42 -20.32
CA SER A 271 3.74 -5.31 -20.06
C SER A 271 2.54 -4.48 -20.45
N THR A 272 1.74 -4.87 -21.44
CA THR A 272 0.65 -4.09 -22.08
C THR A 272 -0.46 -3.61 -21.12
N GLY A 273 -0.09 -2.87 -20.08
CA GLY A 273 -0.87 -2.56 -18.91
C GLY A 273 -0.79 -1.08 -18.59
N LEU A 274 -1.92 -0.53 -18.20
CA LEU A 274 -2.10 0.86 -17.82
C LEU A 274 -2.37 0.90 -16.30
N VAL A 275 -1.87 1.92 -15.60
CA VAL A 275 -2.12 2.15 -14.19
C VAL A 275 -2.56 3.58 -14.01
N VAL A 276 -3.87 3.79 -13.93
CA VAL A 276 -4.47 5.06 -13.55
C VAL A 276 -4.49 5.17 -12.03
N THR A 277 -4.03 6.28 -11.50
CA THR A 277 -4.01 6.61 -10.09
C THR A 277 -4.42 8.08 -9.94
N ALA A 278 -5.61 8.39 -9.42
CA ALA A 278 -5.78 9.71 -8.84
C ALA A 278 -5.08 9.71 -7.49
N ALA A 279 -4.01 10.48 -7.41
CA ALA A 279 -3.30 10.71 -6.18
C ALA A 279 -3.46 12.19 -5.84
N ARG A 280 -3.78 12.49 -4.58
CA ARG A 280 -3.38 13.82 -4.09
C ARG A 280 -1.86 13.91 -4.34
N PRO A 281 -1.32 15.07 -4.72
CA PRO A 281 0.12 15.29 -4.68
C PRO A 281 0.58 15.18 -3.23
N GLU A 282 0.66 13.95 -2.74
CA GLU A 282 1.17 13.58 -1.45
C GLU A 282 2.67 13.43 -1.65
N PHE A 283 3.41 14.20 -0.88
CA PHE A 283 4.83 13.96 -0.72
C PHE A 283 5.01 12.51 -0.23
N ARG A 284 5.79 11.69 -0.94
CA ARG A 284 6.02 10.29 -0.57
C ARG A 284 7.47 10.04 -0.22
N CYS A 285 7.68 9.16 0.74
CA CYS A 285 8.98 8.77 1.24
C CYS A 285 9.08 7.24 1.12
N TYR A 286 10.27 6.69 0.88
CA TYR A 286 10.47 5.27 1.18
C TYR A 286 10.28 5.05 2.68
N ASN A 287 9.66 3.94 3.04
CA ASN A 287 9.47 3.51 4.42
C ASN A 287 9.80 2.03 4.54
N GLY A 288 10.64 1.71 5.51
CA GLY A 288 11.13 0.37 5.76
C GLY A 288 12.57 0.35 6.25
N THR A 289 13.06 -0.87 6.45
CA THR A 289 14.43 -1.15 6.82
C THR A 289 15.09 -1.96 5.71
N LYS A 290 16.29 -1.56 5.31
CA LYS A 290 17.15 -2.30 4.40
C LYS A 290 18.37 -2.77 5.17
N SER A 291 18.54 -4.07 5.33
CA SER A 291 19.70 -4.68 5.98
C SER A 291 20.53 -5.39 4.92
N ILE A 292 21.85 -5.19 4.93
CA ILE A 292 22.76 -5.90 4.03
C ILE A 292 23.62 -6.87 4.83
N SER A 293 23.45 -8.16 4.58
CA SER A 293 24.33 -9.20 5.08
C SER A 293 25.04 -9.88 3.90
N ARG A 294 26.35 -9.61 3.74
CA ARG A 294 27.20 -10.03 2.60
C ARG A 294 26.75 -9.50 1.23
N LEU A 295 27.67 -9.56 0.27
CA LEU A 295 27.57 -8.95 -1.07
C LEU A 295 26.38 -9.45 -1.93
N ASP A 296 25.68 -10.53 -1.55
CA ASP A 296 24.73 -11.20 -2.44
C ASP A 296 23.29 -11.39 -1.89
N GLU A 297 22.96 -10.99 -0.65
CA GLU A 297 21.58 -11.06 -0.14
C GLU A 297 21.12 -9.72 0.45
N ILE A 298 20.30 -9.00 -0.33
CA ILE A 298 19.58 -7.81 0.12
C ILE A 298 18.12 -8.19 0.39
N ALA A 299 17.77 -8.42 1.65
CA ALA A 299 16.37 -8.45 2.06
C ALA A 299 15.83 -7.01 2.08
N THR A 300 15.12 -6.62 1.02
CA THR A 300 14.54 -5.28 0.90
C THR A 300 13.03 -5.35 1.04
N VAL A 301 12.48 -4.68 2.06
CA VAL A 301 11.05 -4.36 2.11
C VAL A 301 10.91 -2.90 1.70
N ASN A 302 10.80 -2.66 0.39
CA ASN A 302 10.54 -1.33 -0.14
C ASN A 302 9.03 -1.09 -0.17
N THR A 303 8.53 -0.38 0.83
CA THR A 303 7.19 0.23 0.74
C THR A 303 7.34 1.74 0.62
N THR A 304 6.48 2.38 -0.17
CA THR A 304 6.38 3.85 -0.18
C THR A 304 5.20 4.25 0.69
N VAL A 305 5.35 5.35 1.43
CA VAL A 305 4.28 5.90 2.26
C VAL A 305 4.06 7.37 1.91
N ALA A 306 2.80 7.80 2.02
CA ALA A 306 2.46 9.21 2.00
C ALA A 306 2.95 9.86 3.31
N CYS A 307 3.64 10.98 3.17
CA CYS A 307 4.24 11.70 4.28
C CYS A 307 3.33 12.89 4.60
N PRO A 308 2.91 13.07 5.86
CA PRO A 308 2.13 14.23 6.26
C PRO A 308 2.93 15.54 6.13
N THR A 309 4.26 15.44 6.04
CA THR A 309 5.21 16.54 5.82
C THR A 309 5.92 16.38 4.47
N LYS A 310 6.49 17.47 3.95
CA LYS A 310 7.29 17.48 2.71
C LYS A 310 8.75 17.04 2.94
N GLN A 311 9.02 16.11 3.85
CA GLN A 311 10.38 15.66 4.17
C GLN A 311 10.49 14.13 4.33
N CYS A 312 11.45 13.55 3.60
CA CYS A 312 11.89 12.17 3.78
C CYS A 312 13.15 12.17 4.65
N PHE A 313 13.39 11.07 5.38
CA PHE A 313 14.70 10.78 5.94
C PHE A 313 15.23 9.42 5.52
N ALA A 314 16.56 9.29 5.52
CA ALA A 314 17.31 8.04 5.53
C ALA A 314 18.25 8.07 6.74
N LYS A 315 18.11 7.11 7.64
CA LYS A 315 18.98 6.96 8.81
C LYS A 315 19.85 5.72 8.63
N ARG A 316 21.17 5.92 8.63
CA ARG A 316 22.14 4.82 8.65
C ARG A 316 22.18 4.22 10.06
N THR A 317 22.08 2.90 10.14
CA THR A 317 22.23 2.13 11.37
C THR A 317 23.35 1.12 11.21
N ASP A 318 24.47 1.35 11.91
CA ASP A 318 25.50 0.33 12.00
C ASP A 318 25.13 -0.62 13.14
N VAL A 319 24.86 -1.89 12.83
CA VAL A 319 24.58 -2.91 13.85
C VAL A 319 25.83 -3.76 14.03
N PHE A 320 26.55 -3.55 15.15
CA PHE A 320 27.66 -4.39 15.55
C PHE A 320 27.13 -5.67 16.22
N LYS A 321 27.29 -6.83 15.57
CA LYS A 321 27.08 -8.12 16.23
C LYS A 321 28.36 -8.55 16.94
N LEU A 322 28.39 -8.34 18.26
CA LEU A 322 29.50 -8.66 19.18
C LEU A 322 30.06 -10.09 19.03
N TRP A 323 29.26 -11.04 18.56
CA TRP A 323 29.65 -12.46 18.51
C TRP A 323 30.37 -12.92 17.23
N LYS A 324 30.49 -12.09 16.18
CA LYS A 324 31.16 -12.48 14.92
C LYS A 324 32.08 -11.43 14.29
N ARG A 325 32.34 -10.29 14.94
CA ARG A 325 33.09 -9.15 14.36
C ARG A 325 32.58 -8.79 12.94
N GLN A 326 31.27 -8.83 12.72
CA GLN A 326 30.65 -8.42 11.46
C GLN A 326 29.90 -7.11 11.67
N VAL A 327 30.21 -6.13 10.82
CA VAL A 327 29.45 -4.88 10.70
C VAL A 327 28.35 -5.12 9.69
N ILE A 328 27.08 -5.00 10.11
CA ILE A 328 25.93 -5.01 9.22
C ILE A 328 25.53 -3.54 9.03
N GLU A 329 25.67 -3.04 7.80
CA GLU A 329 25.13 -1.73 7.44
C GLU A 329 23.63 -1.87 7.16
N GLY A 330 22.83 -1.12 7.92
CA GLY A 330 21.40 -0.99 7.72
C GLY A 330 20.99 0.44 7.41
N PHE A 331 19.89 0.61 6.69
CA PHE A 331 19.22 1.90 6.51
C PHE A 331 17.78 1.80 6.97
N VAL A 332 17.31 2.83 7.68
CA VAL A 332 15.90 3.04 8.03
C VAL A 332 15.40 4.24 7.22
N TYR A 333 14.28 4.09 6.55
CA TYR A 333 13.64 5.16 5.76
C TYR A 333 12.31 5.55 6.39
N GLY A 334 11.92 6.81 6.28
CA GLY A 334 10.59 7.25 6.67
C GLY A 334 10.29 8.71 6.37
N CYS A 335 9.14 9.15 6.88
CA CYS A 335 8.68 10.53 6.84
C CYS A 335 9.22 11.28 8.07
N HIS A 336 9.74 12.50 7.90
CA HIS A 336 10.18 13.31 9.04
C HIS A 336 9.10 14.33 9.41
N ASN A 337 8.53 14.25 10.62
CA ASN A 337 7.37 15.07 11.02
C ASN A 337 7.71 16.50 11.49
N VAL A 338 8.97 16.91 11.48
CA VAL A 338 9.40 18.22 12.01
C VAL A 338 10.12 19.07 10.97
N SER A 339 10.12 20.39 11.15
CA SER A 339 10.63 21.38 10.18
C SER A 339 12.13 21.21 9.88
N TYR A 340 12.58 21.72 8.73
CA TYR A 340 13.95 21.53 8.21
C TYR A 340 15.05 21.96 9.20
N SER A 341 14.77 22.95 10.06
CA SER A 341 15.71 23.42 11.10
C SER A 341 16.01 22.39 12.19
N GLU A 342 15.24 21.29 12.26
CA GLU A 342 15.50 20.18 13.18
C GLU A 342 16.06 18.93 12.50
N CYS A 343 16.19 18.93 11.17
CA CYS A 343 17.05 17.95 10.52
C CYS A 343 18.49 18.40 10.78
N GLY A 344 19.03 17.95 11.91
CA GLY A 344 20.26 18.48 12.47
C GLY A 344 21.32 18.70 11.40
N ASP A 345 21.86 19.92 11.34
CA ASP A 345 23.07 20.20 10.58
C ASP A 345 24.08 19.11 10.94
N GLY A 346 24.61 18.40 9.95
CA GLY A 346 25.57 17.31 10.17
C GLY A 346 26.82 17.75 10.97
N GLU A 347 26.98 19.06 11.23
CA GLU A 347 28.02 19.65 12.07
C GLU A 347 27.64 19.74 13.57
N ASN A 348 26.35 19.77 13.94
CA ASN A 348 25.93 20.01 15.34
C ASN A 348 25.70 18.73 16.18
N MET A 349 26.11 17.57 15.69
CA MET A 349 26.13 16.32 16.47
C MET A 349 27.53 15.76 16.76
N LEU A 350 28.59 16.52 16.46
CA LEU A 350 29.92 16.25 17.00
C LEU A 350 30.26 17.38 17.97
N PRO A 351 30.42 17.10 19.28
CA PRO A 351 30.94 18.11 20.18
C PRO A 351 32.38 18.44 19.75
N LYS A 352 32.84 19.67 20.01
CA LYS A 352 34.22 20.10 19.74
C LYS A 352 35.17 19.31 20.63
N GLU A 353 35.55 18.12 20.18
CA GLU A 353 36.16 17.12 21.05
C GLU A 353 37.47 16.56 20.48
N SER A 354 38.32 16.18 21.42
CA SER A 354 39.69 15.67 21.30
C SER A 354 39.76 14.32 20.55
N PRO A 355 40.95 13.90 20.08
CA PRO A 355 41.13 12.62 19.39
C PRO A 355 40.65 11.38 20.18
N GLU A 356 40.72 11.42 21.51
CA GLU A 356 40.23 10.36 22.41
C GLU A 356 38.70 10.23 22.42
N GLU A 357 37.98 11.36 22.43
CA GLU A 357 36.52 11.40 22.42
C GLU A 357 35.94 10.93 21.08
N ARG A 358 36.64 11.16 19.96
CA ARG A 358 36.29 10.60 18.64
C ARG A 358 36.38 9.08 18.61
N LYS A 359 37.32 8.47 19.33
CA LYS A 359 37.41 7.00 19.48
C LYS A 359 36.27 6.45 20.33
N GLN A 360 35.82 7.21 21.33
CA GLN A 360 34.72 6.82 22.22
C GLN A 360 33.36 6.92 21.53
N ALA A 361 33.15 7.95 20.70
CA ALA A 361 31.96 8.09 19.89
C ALA A 361 31.88 6.99 18.78
N ALA A 362 33.00 6.63 18.15
CA ALA A 362 33.07 5.48 17.26
C ALA A 362 32.74 4.15 17.96
N ALA A 363 33.07 4.01 19.24
CA ALA A 363 32.68 2.85 20.07
C ALA A 363 31.20 2.87 20.49
N GLN A 364 30.50 4.02 20.37
CA GLN A 364 29.09 4.20 20.72
C GLN A 364 28.12 4.10 19.53
N GLY A 365 28.62 3.93 18.30
CA GLY A 365 27.78 3.68 17.12
C GLY A 365 26.98 4.91 16.65
N ILE A 366 27.67 6.01 16.34
CA ILE A 366 27.06 7.26 15.85
C ILE A 366 26.25 6.99 14.57
N TRP A 367 24.95 7.27 14.62
CA TRP A 367 24.04 7.18 13.49
C TRP A 367 24.09 8.48 12.67
N ALA A 368 24.21 8.38 11.34
CA ALA A 368 24.00 9.51 10.44
C ALA A 368 22.54 9.54 9.96
N MET A 369 21.87 10.68 10.11
CA MET A 369 20.53 10.92 9.60
C MET A 369 20.59 11.96 8.48
N TYR A 370 19.95 11.66 7.36
CA TYR A 370 19.92 12.54 6.20
C TYR A 370 18.47 12.82 5.83
N CYS A 371 18.11 14.09 5.67
CA CYS A 371 16.78 14.47 5.19
C CYS A 371 16.85 15.04 3.77
N CYS A 372 15.72 14.96 3.08
CA CYS A 372 15.54 15.58 1.78
C CYS A 372 14.06 15.92 1.57
N ASN A 373 13.77 16.92 0.74
CA ASN A 373 12.45 17.55 0.60
C ASN A 373 11.81 17.32 -0.77
N THR A 374 12.23 16.27 -1.48
CA THR A 374 11.64 15.83 -2.76
C THR A 374 11.04 14.43 -2.64
N THR A 375 10.01 14.13 -3.42
CA THR A 375 9.33 12.83 -3.34
C THR A 375 10.28 11.67 -3.66
N LEU A 376 10.35 10.65 -2.79
CA LEU A 376 11.21 9.46 -2.88
C LEU A 376 12.72 9.73 -2.86
N CYS A 377 13.14 10.90 -2.37
CA CYS A 377 14.53 11.35 -2.41
C CYS A 377 15.49 10.55 -1.52
N ASN A 378 14.97 9.86 -0.50
CA ASN A 378 15.79 9.15 0.49
C ASN A 378 16.50 7.90 -0.07
N GLU A 379 16.08 7.36 -1.23
CA GLU A 379 16.85 6.33 -1.95
C GLU A 379 18.01 6.92 -2.76
N SER A 380 17.78 8.05 -3.44
CA SER A 380 18.85 8.76 -4.16
C SER A 380 19.96 9.22 -3.20
N LEU A 381 19.56 9.63 -1.99
CA LEU A 381 20.46 10.00 -0.90
C LEU A 381 21.29 8.80 -0.42
N GLU A 382 20.67 7.63 -0.22
CA GLU A 382 21.40 6.38 0.08
C GLU A 382 22.44 6.06 -1.01
N LYS A 383 22.06 6.14 -2.29
CA LYS A 383 22.98 5.87 -3.42
C LYS A 383 24.16 6.85 -3.42
N ALA A 384 23.90 8.14 -3.19
CA ALA A 384 24.95 9.14 -3.09
C ALA A 384 25.91 8.86 -1.92
N ILE A 385 25.38 8.50 -0.74
CA ILE A 385 26.18 8.14 0.45
C ILE A 385 27.05 6.91 0.17
N ARG A 386 26.49 5.87 -0.47
CA ARG A 386 27.26 4.66 -0.83
C ARG A 386 28.38 4.97 -1.82
N ASN A 387 28.10 5.76 -2.85
CA ASN A 387 29.09 6.14 -3.85
C ASN A 387 30.23 6.92 -3.20
N LEU A 388 29.93 7.85 -2.30
CA LEU A 388 30.92 8.61 -1.52
C LEU A 388 31.74 7.72 -0.57
N ALA A 389 31.12 6.74 0.09
CA ALA A 389 31.83 5.79 0.95
C ALA A 389 32.73 4.82 0.16
N SER A 390 32.34 4.47 -1.07
CA SER A 390 33.14 3.60 -1.94
C SER A 390 34.35 4.30 -2.57
N SER A 391 34.28 5.62 -2.75
CA SER A 391 35.37 6.45 -3.31
C SER A 391 36.33 6.98 -2.23
N SER A 392 36.02 6.80 -0.94
CA SER A 392 36.79 7.38 0.17
C SER A 392 38.02 6.57 0.60
N SER A 393 38.36 5.47 -0.07
CA SER A 393 39.57 4.68 0.27
C SER A 393 40.89 5.44 0.00
N THR A 394 40.83 6.63 -0.62
CA THR A 394 41.99 7.46 -0.99
C THR A 394 41.91 8.92 -0.53
N LEU A 395 40.84 9.36 0.16
CA LEU A 395 40.60 10.78 0.48
C LEU A 395 40.59 11.08 1.98
N SER A 396 41.10 12.26 2.33
CA SER A 396 41.11 12.79 3.71
C SER A 396 39.68 12.98 4.27
N PRO A 397 39.43 12.71 5.57
CA PRO A 397 38.14 12.92 6.23
C PRO A 397 37.54 14.33 6.06
N ILE A 398 38.39 15.36 5.94
CA ILE A 398 37.97 16.76 5.72
C ILE A 398 37.37 16.94 4.32
N PHE A 399 37.92 16.26 3.31
CA PHE A 399 37.41 16.27 1.93
C PHE A 399 36.08 15.53 1.80
N ILE A 400 35.88 14.46 2.59
CA ILE A 400 34.62 13.71 2.64
C ILE A 400 33.51 14.59 3.24
N GLY A 401 33.79 15.36 4.30
CA GLY A 401 32.84 16.31 4.88
C GLY A 401 32.38 17.37 3.88
N LEU A 402 33.32 17.96 3.11
CA LEU A 402 33.02 18.94 2.07
C LEU A 402 32.20 18.35 0.91
N LEU A 403 32.52 17.14 0.45
CA LEU A 403 31.77 16.49 -0.64
C LEU A 403 30.34 16.12 -0.24
N ILE A 404 30.12 15.70 1.00
CA ILE A 404 28.78 15.45 1.55
C ILE A 404 28.00 16.76 1.62
N PHE A 405 28.62 17.85 2.07
CA PHE A 405 28.01 19.18 2.11
C PHE A 405 27.56 19.64 0.72
N PHE A 406 28.41 19.52 -0.31
CA PHE A 406 28.06 19.88 -1.69
C PHE A 406 26.96 19.00 -2.29
N ALA A 407 26.93 17.70 -1.99
CA ALA A 407 25.88 16.79 -2.44
C ALA A 407 24.53 17.17 -1.83
N VAL A 408 24.48 17.41 -0.51
CA VAL A 408 23.25 17.84 0.19
C VAL A 408 22.78 19.22 -0.27
N TYR A 409 23.69 20.17 -0.47
CA TYR A 409 23.38 21.50 -1.01
C TYR A 409 22.74 21.44 -2.40
N ARG A 410 23.25 20.57 -3.29
CA ARG A 410 22.72 20.39 -4.66
C ARG A 410 21.35 19.70 -4.71
N PHE A 411 20.94 18.99 -3.66
CA PHE A 411 19.61 18.40 -3.54
C PHE A 411 18.60 19.30 -2.80
N SER A 412 19.07 20.41 -2.20
CA SER A 412 18.26 21.34 -1.41
C SER A 412 17.78 22.58 -2.20
N HIS A 413 18.28 22.74 -3.42
CA HIS A 413 17.88 23.73 -4.43
C HIS A 413 17.51 23.00 -5.72
#